data_AF-A0A6I5X518-F1
#
_entry.id   AF-A0A6I5X518-F1
#
_cell.length_a   1.000
_cell.length_b   1.000
_cell.length_c   1.000
_cell.angle_alpha   90.00
_cell.angle_beta   90.00
_cell.angle_gamma   90.00
#
_symmetry.space_group_name_H-M   'P 1'
#
loop_
_entity.id
_entity.type
_entity.pdbx_description
1 polymer ?
#
loop_
_entity_poly.entity_id
_entity_poly.type
_entity_poly.pdbx_seq_one_letter_code
_entity_poly.pdbx_strand_id
1 'polypeptide(L)'
;MVEAQTSLEPQLARACREIDGAQYRIALLGPAEGEERGFFEMGTGSSLLPENSNVARTQTVSVTRTLDTLTGEAMPGAEAIFLTLDVQGAELMILAGAEDRPGAADEGSGEGESSATPGDL
;
A
#
# COMPACT_ATOMS: atom_id res chain seq x y z
N MET A 1 -11.39 4.55 1.82
CA MET A 1 -10.51 5.64 1.36
C MET A 1 -9.14 5.50 2.00
N VAL A 2 -8.06 5.75 1.27
CA VAL A 2 -6.70 5.85 1.83
C VAL A 2 -6.25 7.30 1.62
N GLU A 3 -5.81 7.95 2.68
CA GLU A 3 -5.42 9.37 2.68
C GLU A 3 -4.10 9.53 3.43
N ALA A 4 -3.16 10.34 2.93
CA ALA A 4 -1.87 10.56 3.58
C ALA A 4 -1.93 11.69 4.64
N GLN A 5 -2.83 12.65 4.46
CA GLN A 5 -2.96 13.83 5.30
C GLN A 5 -3.69 13.52 6.61
N THR A 6 -2.94 13.36 7.70
CA THR A 6 -3.50 13.16 9.05
C THR A 6 -4.45 14.28 9.46
N SER A 7 -4.22 15.50 8.96
CA SER A 7 -5.09 16.67 9.22
C SER A 7 -6.53 16.48 8.73
N LEU A 8 -6.78 15.58 7.77
CA LEU A 8 -8.11 15.27 7.24
C LEU A 8 -8.85 14.17 8.02
N GLU A 9 -8.16 13.48 8.93
CA GLU A 9 -8.73 12.37 9.70
C GLU A 9 -10.06 12.70 10.39
N PRO A 10 -10.24 13.87 11.06
CA PRO A 10 -11.51 14.19 11.70
C PRO A 10 -12.69 14.26 10.72
N GLN A 11 -12.46 14.69 9.48
CA GLN A 11 -13.51 14.77 8.45
C GLN A 11 -13.81 13.38 7.88
N LEU A 12 -12.79 12.56 7.64
CA LEU A 12 -12.95 11.17 7.20
C LEU A 12 -13.70 10.34 8.24
N ALA A 13 -13.36 10.49 9.52
CA ALA A 13 -14.03 9.82 10.64
C ALA A 13 -15.49 10.27 10.79
N ARG A 14 -15.81 11.51 10.41
CA ARG A 14 -17.21 11.96 10.32
C ARG A 14 -17.92 11.31 9.14
N ALA A 15 -17.35 11.34 7.94
CA ALA A 15 -17.95 10.77 6.75
C ALA A 15 -18.22 9.27 6.89
N CYS A 16 -17.29 8.50 7.47
CA CYS A 16 -17.47 7.06 7.66
C CYS A 16 -18.55 6.72 8.70
N ARG A 17 -18.95 7.64 9.58
CA ARG A 17 -20.11 7.44 10.47
C ARG A 17 -21.44 7.60 9.76
N GLU A 18 -21.45 8.27 8.60
CA GLU A 18 -22.66 8.57 7.82
C GLU A 18 -22.88 7.54 6.69
N ILE A 19 -21.88 6.72 6.36
CA ILE A 19 -21.92 5.75 5.25
C ILE A 19 -21.66 4.34 5.80
N ASP A 20 -22.66 3.46 5.68
CA ASP A 20 -22.55 2.09 6.19
C ASP A 20 -21.45 1.29 5.47
N GLY A 21 -20.68 0.53 6.24
CA GLY A 21 -19.53 -0.23 5.75
C GLY A 21 -18.31 0.59 5.28
N ALA A 22 -18.37 1.93 5.31
CA ALA A 22 -17.24 2.76 4.88
C ALA A 22 -16.08 2.72 5.89
N GLN A 23 -14.86 2.58 5.35
CA GLN A 23 -13.63 2.62 6.13
C GLN A 23 -12.62 3.59 5.51
N TYR A 24 -11.79 4.18 6.36
CA TYR A 24 -10.63 4.95 5.94
C TYR A 24 -9.35 4.43 6.60
N ARG A 25 -8.20 4.77 6.01
CA ARG A 25 -6.87 4.58 6.59
C ARG A 25 -6.05 5.84 6.33
N ILE A 26 -5.31 6.28 7.35
CA ILE A 26 -4.28 7.31 7.20
C ILE A 26 -2.98 6.59 6.85
N ALA A 27 -2.56 6.69 5.59
CA ALA A 27 -1.34 6.07 5.08
C ALA A 27 -0.87 6.74 3.80
N LEU A 28 0.44 6.89 3.65
CA LEU A 28 1.05 7.26 2.38
C LEU A 28 1.33 5.98 1.58
N LEU A 29 0.73 5.85 0.40
CA LEU A 29 0.98 4.71 -0.47
C LEU A 29 2.27 4.89 -1.28
N GLY A 30 3.02 3.81 -1.44
CA GLY A 30 4.24 3.77 -2.23
C GLY A 30 4.51 2.38 -2.83
N PRO A 31 5.57 2.26 -3.64
CA PRO A 31 5.93 1.02 -4.31
C PRO A 31 6.56 -0.02 -3.35
N ALA A 32 7.00 0.43 -2.17
CA ALA A 32 7.64 -0.40 -1.15
C ALA A 32 7.12 -0.07 0.23
N GLU A 33 7.14 -1.06 1.11
CA GLU A 33 6.73 -0.95 2.50
C GLU A 33 7.86 -0.31 3.32
N GLY A 34 7.51 0.57 4.26
CA GLY A 34 8.46 1.05 5.26
C GLY A 34 9.43 2.15 4.80
N GLU A 35 9.25 2.73 3.61
CA GLU A 35 10.12 3.80 3.12
C GLU A 35 9.70 5.14 3.75
N GLU A 36 10.65 5.90 4.30
CA GLU A 36 10.38 7.29 4.69
C GLU A 36 10.32 8.17 3.43
N ARG A 37 9.16 8.78 3.19
CA ARG A 37 8.92 9.66 2.05
C ARG A 37 8.39 11.00 2.51
N GLY A 38 9.00 12.06 1.97
CA GLY A 38 8.47 13.41 2.06
C GLY A 38 7.34 13.64 1.06
N PHE A 39 6.30 14.34 1.47
CA PHE A 39 5.21 14.80 0.62
C PHE A 39 4.75 16.20 1.05
N PHE A 40 4.01 16.89 0.19
CA PHE A 40 3.52 18.24 0.42
C PHE A 40 2.02 18.23 0.64
N GLU A 41 1.58 18.78 1.78
CA GLU A 41 0.17 18.99 2.11
C GLU A 41 -0.29 20.38 1.62
N MET A 42 -1.45 20.43 0.95
CA MET A 42 -1.98 21.62 0.28
C MET A 42 -3.51 21.69 0.42
N GLY A 43 -3.99 22.15 1.58
CA GLY A 43 -5.42 22.29 1.84
C GLY A 43 -6.12 20.94 1.89
N THR A 44 -6.77 20.53 0.79
CA THR A 44 -7.40 19.20 0.65
C THR A 44 -6.58 18.26 -0.23
N GLY A 45 -5.58 18.76 -0.96
CA GLY A 45 -4.73 17.97 -1.84
C GLY A 45 -3.37 17.68 -1.24
N SER A 46 -2.67 16.70 -1.79
CA SER A 46 -1.27 16.44 -1.48
C SER A 46 -0.50 15.97 -2.71
N SER A 47 0.83 16.14 -2.70
CA SER A 47 1.70 15.74 -3.81
C SER A 47 3.04 15.23 -3.29
N LEU A 48 3.57 14.18 -3.93
CA LEU A 48 4.96 13.74 -3.71
C LEU A 48 5.97 14.69 -4.36
N LEU A 49 5.56 15.40 -5.41
CA LEU A 49 6.43 16.27 -6.19
C LEU A 49 6.17 17.74 -5.87
N PRO A 50 7.20 18.58 -5.86
CA PRO A 50 7.02 20.01 -5.69
C PRO A 50 6.24 20.58 -6.90
N GLU A 51 5.09 21.20 -6.64
CA GLU A 51 4.34 21.88 -7.69
C GLU A 51 4.94 23.25 -8.03
N ASN A 52 4.84 23.65 -9.30
CA ASN A 52 5.17 25.00 -9.73
C ASN A 52 3.96 25.95 -9.53
N SER A 53 3.61 26.19 -8.27
CA SER A 53 2.49 27.05 -7.86
C SER A 53 2.90 27.90 -6.65
N ASN A 54 2.18 29.01 -6.40
CA ASN A 54 2.37 29.85 -5.22
C ASN A 54 1.50 29.43 -4.03
N VAL A 55 0.84 28.28 -4.12
CA VAL A 55 0.00 27.74 -3.05
C VAL A 55 0.89 27.36 -1.86
N ALA A 56 0.52 27.85 -0.68
CA ALA A 56 1.20 27.52 0.56
C ALA A 56 1.15 26.01 0.81
N ARG A 57 2.28 25.44 1.18
CA ARG A 57 2.44 23.99 1.37
C ARG A 57 3.28 23.70 2.59
N THR A 58 2.94 22.63 3.28
CA THR A 58 3.73 22.09 4.38
C THR A 58 4.33 20.78 3.92
N GLN A 59 5.65 20.64 4.06
CA GLN A 59 6.30 19.36 3.81
C GLN A 59 6.15 18.48 5.05
N THR A 60 5.61 17.29 4.86
CA THR A 60 5.43 16.25 5.87
C THR A 60 6.23 15.02 5.46
N VAL A 61 6.66 14.21 6.43
CA VAL A 61 7.29 12.90 6.18
C VAL A 61 6.38 11.82 6.74
N SER A 62 6.17 10.75 5.97
CA SER A 62 5.45 9.56 6.41
C SER A 62 6.21 8.30 5.98
N VAL A 63 5.98 7.23 6.72
CA VAL A 63 6.38 5.88 6.32
C VAL A 63 5.37 5.36 5.31
N THR A 64 5.85 4.80 4.20
CA THR A 64 4.99 4.26 3.14
C THR A 64 4.39 2.92 3.52
N ARG A 65 3.20 2.67 2.98
CA ARG A 65 2.54 1.37 2.91
C ARG A 65 2.38 0.98 1.44
N THR A 66 2.42 -0.31 1.15
CA THR A 66 2.07 -0.86 -0.17
C THR A 66 0.55 -1.03 -0.32
N LEU A 67 0.06 -1.04 -1.56
CA LEU A 67 -1.37 -1.28 -1.82
C LEU A 67 -1.78 -2.69 -1.39
N ASP A 68 -0.93 -3.69 -1.64
CA ASP A 68 -1.16 -5.08 -1.24
C ASP A 68 -1.28 -5.24 0.26
N THR A 69 -0.34 -4.66 1.03
CA THR A 69 -0.37 -4.78 2.49
C THR A 69 -1.64 -4.14 3.05
N LEU A 70 -1.98 -2.93 2.59
CA LEU A 70 -3.14 -2.21 3.11
C LEU A 70 -4.46 -2.93 2.76
N THR A 71 -4.57 -3.45 1.53
CA THR A 71 -5.78 -4.17 1.10
C THR A 71 -5.91 -5.53 1.76
N GLY A 72 -4.82 -6.28 1.95
CA GLY A 72 -4.81 -7.54 2.69
C GLY A 72 -5.26 -7.40 4.16
N GLU A 73 -4.90 -6.29 4.80
CA GLU A 73 -5.37 -5.96 6.16
C GLU A 73 -6.84 -5.52 6.20
N ALA A 74 -7.26 -4.70 5.23
CA ALA A 74 -8.59 -4.08 5.25
C ALA A 74 -9.69 -4.99 4.72
N MET A 75 -9.37 -5.85 3.75
CA MET A 75 -10.32 -6.70 3.02
C MET A 75 -9.71 -8.10 2.82
N PRO A 76 -9.47 -8.85 3.92
CA PRO A 76 -8.84 -10.16 3.83
C PRO A 76 -9.69 -11.11 2.98
N GLY A 77 -9.04 -11.79 2.02
CA GLY A 77 -9.70 -12.73 1.11
C GLY A 77 -10.47 -12.09 -0.05
N ALA A 78 -10.33 -10.78 -0.28
CA ALA A 78 -10.88 -10.16 -1.48
C ALA A 78 -10.17 -10.70 -2.74
N GLU A 79 -10.91 -11.39 -3.60
CA GLU A 79 -10.38 -11.95 -4.87
C GLU A 79 -10.26 -10.89 -5.98
N ALA A 80 -11.00 -9.78 -5.85
CA ALA A 80 -10.98 -8.69 -6.80
C ALA A 80 -11.28 -7.36 -6.09
N ILE A 81 -10.52 -6.33 -6.44
CA ILE A 81 -10.68 -4.98 -5.89
C ILE A 81 -11.02 -4.03 -7.04
N PHE A 82 -12.07 -3.24 -6.85
CA PHE A 82 -12.33 -2.09 -7.70
C PHE A 82 -11.67 -0.87 -7.08
N LEU A 83 -10.73 -0.26 -7.80
CA LEU A 83 -9.89 0.81 -7.29
C LEU A 83 -10.20 2.14 -7.99
N THR A 84 -10.47 3.17 -7.18
CA THR A 84 -10.46 4.57 -7.61
C THR A 84 -9.17 5.22 -7.13
N LEU A 85 -8.34 5.71 -8.06
CA LEU A 85 -7.11 6.44 -7.76
C LEU A 85 -7.29 7.90 -8.20
N ASP A 86 -7.40 8.79 -7.22
CA ASP A 86 -7.33 10.23 -7.41
C ASP A 86 -6.14 10.74 -6.60
N VAL A 87 -4.95 10.58 -7.16
CA VAL A 87 -3.68 10.97 -6.56
C VAL A 87 -2.92 11.80 -7.57
N GLN A 88 -2.08 12.73 -7.10
CA GLN A 88 -1.37 13.63 -7.99
C GLN A 88 0.07 13.16 -8.25
N GLY A 89 0.33 12.61 -9.44
CA GLY A 89 1.70 12.34 -9.93
C GLY A 89 2.41 11.16 -9.26
N ALA A 90 1.65 10.25 -8.66
CA ALA A 90 2.15 9.07 -7.93
C ALA A 90 1.44 7.76 -8.31
N GLU A 91 0.52 7.80 -9.28
CA GLU A 91 -0.37 6.71 -9.69
C GLU A 91 0.41 5.43 -9.99
N LEU A 92 1.44 5.54 -10.84
CA LEU A 92 2.27 4.40 -11.23
C LEU A 92 3.09 3.83 -10.07
N MET A 93 3.52 4.68 -9.14
CA MET A 93 4.27 4.25 -7.97
C MET A 93 3.38 3.48 -6.99
N ILE A 94 2.12 3.91 -6.84
CA ILE A 94 1.13 3.20 -6.03
C ILE A 94 0.80 1.84 -6.65
N LEU A 95 0.56 1.80 -7.97
CA LEU A 95 0.27 0.56 -8.69
C LEU A 95 1.44 -0.43 -8.67
N ALA A 96 2.69 0.04 -8.65
CA ALA A 96 3.86 -0.82 -8.46
C ALA A 96 3.91 -1.48 -7.06
N GLY A 97 3.21 -0.92 -6.07
CA GLY A 97 3.03 -1.54 -4.75
C GLY A 97 1.86 -2.54 -4.70
N ALA A 98 1.31 -2.91 -5.85
CA ALA A 98 0.22 -3.87 -6.04
C ALA A 98 0.68 -5.12 -6.84
N GLU A 99 1.97 -5.42 -6.75
CA GLU A 99 2.58 -6.60 -7.36
C GLU A 99 2.36 -7.79 -6.44
N ASP A 100 1.17 -8.40 -6.51
CA ASP A 100 0.77 -9.63 -5.80
C ASP A 100 1.99 -10.55 -5.57
N ARG A 101 2.63 -10.39 -4.41
CA ARG A 101 3.62 -11.33 -3.90
C ARG A 101 2.88 -12.09 -2.83
N PRO A 102 2.22 -13.20 -3.18
CA PRO A 102 1.89 -14.18 -2.17
C PRO A 102 3.19 -14.47 -1.42
N GLY A 103 3.12 -14.43 -0.09
CA GLY A 103 4.11 -15.09 0.71
C GLY A 103 4.24 -16.50 0.16
N ALA A 104 5.39 -16.82 -0.43
CA ALA A 104 5.82 -18.19 -0.61
C ALA A 104 6.13 -18.72 0.80
N ALA A 105 5.06 -19.03 1.52
CA ALA A 105 5.11 -19.92 2.65
C ALA A 105 5.35 -21.33 2.12
N ASP A 106 6.20 -22.03 2.88
CA ASP A 106 6.42 -23.47 2.94
C ASP A 106 7.57 -24.04 2.10
N GLU A 107 8.66 -24.29 2.83
CA GLU A 107 9.75 -25.18 2.46
C GLU A 107 9.19 -26.60 2.30
N GLY A 108 8.94 -26.98 1.04
CA GLY A 108 8.75 -28.38 0.67
C GLY A 108 10.05 -29.16 0.89
N SER A 109 10.22 -29.65 2.11
CA SER A 109 11.15 -30.72 2.44
C SER A 109 10.70 -32.02 1.76
N GLY A 110 11.42 -32.42 0.72
CA GLY A 110 11.27 -33.71 0.06
C GLY A 110 12.26 -33.79 -1.10
N GLU A 111 13.04 -34.83 -1.32
CA GLU A 111 13.21 -36.11 -0.65
C GLU A 111 14.69 -36.49 -0.84
N GLY A 112 15.26 -37.24 0.11
CA GLY A 112 16.64 -37.70 0.01
C GLY A 112 16.83 -38.65 -1.17
N GLU A 113 17.67 -38.26 -2.13
CA GLU A 113 18.28 -39.22 -3.05
C GLU A 113 19.30 -40.07 -2.29
N SER A 114 18.83 -41.22 -1.80
CA SER A 114 19.67 -42.35 -1.43
C SER A 114 20.22 -42.96 -2.73
N SER A 115 21.44 -42.61 -3.10
CA SER A 115 22.16 -43.31 -4.17
C SER A 115 22.64 -44.66 -3.65
N ALA A 116 21.84 -45.70 -3.89
CA ALA A 116 22.30 -47.09 -3.76
C ALA A 116 23.34 -47.38 -4.84
N THR A 117 24.48 -47.93 -4.42
CA THR A 117 25.57 -48.44 -5.26
C THR A 117 25.11 -49.56 -6.20
N PRO A 118 25.57 -49.60 -7.47
CA PRO A 118 25.32 -50.74 -8.35
C PRO A 118 26.38 -51.82 -8.13
N GLY A 119 25.94 -53.01 -7.73
CA GLY A 119 26.78 -54.20 -7.63
C GLY A 119 25.96 -55.41 -7.23
N ASP A 120 25.36 -56.07 -8.22
CA ASP A 120 25.27 -57.54 -8.32
C ASP A 120 24.31 -57.90 -9.47
N LEU A 121 24.88 -58.32 -10.60
CA LEU A 121 24.53 -59.49 -11.42
C LEU A 121 25.59 -59.69 -12.51
#